data_AF-A0A5J6XRG1-F1
#
_entry.id   AF-A0A5J6XRG1-F1
#
_cell.length_a   1.000
_cell.length_b   1.000
_cell.length_c   1.000
_cell.angle_alpha   90.00
_cell.angle_beta   90.00
_cell.angle_gamma   90.00
#
_symmetry.space_group_name_H-M   'P 1'
#
loop_
_entity.id
_entity.type
_entity.pdbx_description
1 polymer ?
#
loop_
_entity_poly.entity_id
_entity_poly.type
_entity_poly.pdbx_seq_one_letter_code
_entity_poly.pdbx_strand_id
1 'polypeptide(L)' 'MSTNTFFIRFSISILLIFGGTFTIRYFRTGELLIDQIMGIAAGLLILIASLVWRNKSKQST' A
#
# COMPACT_ATOMS: atom_id res chain seq x y z
N MET A 1 10.80 15.07 -6.47
CA MET A 1 9.75 14.73 -5.49
C MET A 1 10.41 14.54 -4.14
N SER A 2 9.77 14.97 -3.04
CA SER A 2 10.20 14.51 -1.72
C SER A 2 10.08 12.99 -1.67
N THR A 3 11.12 12.31 -1.18
CA THR A 3 11.19 10.86 -1.03
C THR A 3 9.97 10.28 -0.31
N ASN A 4 9.39 11.03 0.64
CA ASN A 4 8.16 10.65 1.33
C ASN A 4 6.95 10.54 0.38
N THR A 5 6.75 11.53 -0.50
CA THR A 5 5.66 11.54 -1.47
C THR A 5 5.79 10.39 -2.47
N PHE A 6 7.02 10.01 -2.82
CA PHE A 6 7.26 8.82 -3.65
C PHE A 6 6.77 7.55 -2.96
N PHE A 7 7.14 7.30 -1.70
CA PHE A 7 6.70 6.10 -0.99
C PHE A 7 5.20 6.05 -0.74
N ILE A 8 4.54 7.19 -0.52
CA ILE A 8 3.07 7.27 -0.44
C ILE A 8 2.44 6.86 -1.78
N ARG A 9 2.91 7.40 -2.90
CA ARG A 9 2.37 7.04 -4.23
C ARG A 9 2.64 5.57 -4.55
N PHE A 10 3.84 5.10 -4.26
CA PHE A 10 4.24 3.72 -4.48
C PHE A 10 3.39 2.73 -3.68
N SER A 11 3.17 3.00 -2.39
CA SER A 11 2.31 2.15 -1.55
C SER A 11 0.86 2.15 -2.02
N ILE A 12 0.31 3.28 -2.45
CA ILE A 12 -1.03 3.34 -3.07
C ILE A 12 -1.07 2.49 -4.35
N SER A 13 -0.06 2.56 -5.21
CA SER A 13 0.02 1.72 -6.41
C SER A 13 0.05 0.23 -6.08
N ILE A 14 0.83 -0.19 -5.06
CA ILE A 14 0.85 -1.58 -4.59
C ILE A 14 -0.55 -2.00 -4.11
N LEU A 15 -1.19 -1.18 -3.27
CA LEU A 15 -2.53 -1.49 -2.76
C LEU A 15 -3.57 -1.60 -3.87
N LEU A 16 -3.49 -0.76 -4.90
CA LEU A 16 -4.39 -0.83 -6.05
C LEU A 16 -4.14 -2.09 -6.90
N ILE A 17 -2.88 -2.42 -7.18
CA ILE A 17 -2.54 -3.58 -8.01
C ILE A 17 -2.94 -4.85 -7.27
N PHE A 18 -2.41 -5.09 -6.07
CA PHE A 18 -2.64 -6.32 -5.32
C PHE A 18 -4.05 -6.38 -4.74
N GLY A 19 -4.57 -5.29 -4.18
CA GLY A 19 -5.93 -5.23 -3.65
C GLY A 19 -7.00 -5.31 -4.74
N GLY A 20 -6.77 -4.66 -5.88
CA GLY A 20 -7.69 -4.71 -7.02
C GLY A 20 -7.76 -6.10 -7.65
N THR A 21 -6.60 -6.72 -7.90
CA THR A 21 -6.57 -8.11 -8.42
C THR A 21 -7.14 -9.10 -7.43
N PHE A 22 -6.93 -8.89 -6.12
CA PHE A 22 -7.45 -9.78 -5.09
C PHE A 22 -8.96 -9.70 -5.05
N THR A 23 -9.51 -8.48 -5.06
CA THR A 23 -10.95 -8.25 -5.09
C THR A 23 -11.59 -8.91 -6.33
N ILE A 24 -11.04 -8.67 -7.52
CA ILE A 24 -11.60 -9.23 -8.76
C ILE A 24 -11.57 -10.76 -8.74
N ARG A 25 -10.44 -11.37 -8.36
CA ARG A 25 -10.32 -12.83 -8.32
C ARG A 25 -11.19 -13.44 -7.23
N TYR A 26 -11.16 -12.90 -6.02
CA TYR A 26 -11.98 -13.39 -4.91
C TYR A 26 -13.48 -13.43 -5.29
N PHE A 27 -14.00 -12.37 -5.91
CA PHE A 27 -15.41 -12.34 -6.33
C PHE A 27 -15.73 -13.16 -7.58
N ARG A 28 -14.78 -13.35 -8.51
CA ARG A 28 -15.03 -14.10 -9.75
C ARG A 28 -14.77 -15.60 -9.62
N THR A 29 -13.72 -16.00 -8.92
CA THR A 29 -13.27 -17.40 -8.84
C THR A 29 -13.39 -18.00 -7.44
N GLY A 30 -13.61 -17.16 -6.40
CA GLY A 30 -13.59 -17.62 -5.01
C GLY A 30 -12.18 -17.97 -4.51
N GLU A 31 -11.14 -17.72 -5.30
CA GLU A 31 -9.76 -18.06 -4.95
C GLU A 31 -9.16 -16.99 -4.03
N LEU A 32 -8.67 -17.43 -2.88
CA LEU A 32 -7.85 -16.63 -1.98
C LEU A 32 -6.38 -16.75 -2.38
N LEU A 33 -5.86 -15.72 -3.06
CA LEU A 33 -4.43 -15.65 -3.39
C LEU A 33 -3.66 -15.06 -2.21
N ILE A 34 -3.00 -15.93 -1.45
CA ILE A 34 -2.14 -15.56 -0.31
C ILE A 34 -1.05 -14.58 -0.74
N ASP A 35 -0.49 -14.76 -1.93
CA ASP A 35 0.54 -13.86 -2.50
C ASP A 35 0.05 -12.41 -2.60
N GLN A 36 -1.24 -12.21 -2.88
CA GLN A 36 -1.81 -10.88 -2.98
C GLN A 36 -2.11 -10.27 -1.62
N ILE A 37 -2.46 -11.08 -0.63
CA ILE A 37 -2.58 -10.64 0.76
C ILE A 37 -1.23 -10.14 1.28
N MET A 38 -0.13 -10.85 0.96
CA MET A 38 1.22 -10.40 1.31
C MET A 38 1.58 -9.06 0.63
N GLY A 39 1.22 -8.89 -0.65
CA GLY A 39 1.41 -7.63 -1.37
C GLY A 39 0.62 -6.47 -0.75
N ILE A 40 -0.64 -6.70 -0.38
CA ILE A 40 -1.48 -5.71 0.32
C ILE A 40 -0.88 -5.34 1.68
N ALA A 41 -0.44 -6.33 2.46
CA ALA A 41 0.18 -6.11 3.77
C ALA A 41 1.47 -5.27 3.66
N ALA A 42 2.34 -5.59 2.70
CA ALA A 42 3.55 -4.83 2.43
C ALA A 42 3.22 -3.37 2.02
N GLY A 43 2.23 -3.18 1.13
CA GLY A 43 1.76 -1.85 0.73
C GLY A 43 1.24 -1.02 1.90
N LEU A 44 0.46 -1.62 2.80
CA LEU A 44 -0.06 -0.99 4.02
C LEU A 44 1.07 -0.57 4.97
N LEU A 45 2.04 -1.44 5.21
CA LEU A 45 3.19 -1.13 6.07
C LEU A 45 4.00 0.06 5.54
N ILE A 46 4.27 0.09 4.23
CA ILE A 46 4.98 1.20 3.59
C ILE A 46 4.15 2.50 3.70
N LEU A 47 2.83 2.42 3.49
CA LEU A 47 1.95 3.59 3.58
C LEU A 47 1.97 4.17 5.00
N ILE A 48 1.79 3.32 6.03
CA ILE A 48 1.79 3.73 7.43
C ILE A 48 3.14 4.35 7.80
N ALA A 49 4.25 3.69 7.48
CA ALA A 49 5.59 4.21 7.74
C ALA A 49 5.82 5.57 7.07
N SER A 50 5.37 5.72 5.82
CA SER A 50 5.49 6.97 5.07
C SER A 50 4.64 8.09 5.66
N LEU A 51 3.43 7.80 6.11
CA LEU A 51 2.54 8.78 6.75
C LEU A 51 3.09 9.22 8.12
N VAL A 52 3.60 8.29 8.93
CA VAL A 52 4.24 8.60 10.21
C VAL A 52 5.46 9.49 10.00
N TRP A 53 6.31 9.17 9.02
CA TRP A 53 7.45 10.02 8.65
C TRP A 53 6.98 11.42 8.26
N ARG A 54 5.95 11.53 7.43
CA ARG A 54 5.44 12.82 6.93
C ARG A 54 4.95 13.70 8.07
N ASN A 55 4.24 13.10 9.03
CA ASN A 55 3.71 13.82 10.19
C ASN A 55 4.83 14.29 11.12
N LYS A 56 5.84 13.46 11.39
CA LYS A 56 7.03 13.90 12.15
C LYS A 56 7.79 15.03 11.47
N SER A 57 7.99 14.93 10.15
CA SER A 57 8.66 15.98 9.39
C SER A 57 7.90 17.31 9.39
N LYS A 58 6.57 17.28 9.49
CA LYS A 58 5.73 18.48 9.59
C LYS A 58 5.70 19.13 10.98
N GLN A 59 6.01 18.37 12.04
CA GLN A 59 6.07 18.90 13.42
C GLN A 59 7.41 19.56 13.76
N SER A 60 8.43 19.41 12.92
CA SER A 60 9.78 19.96 13.12
C SER A 60 10.01 21.30 12.41
N THR A 61 8.94 21.98 11.97
CA THR A 61 8.98 23.33 11.35
C THR A 61 7.92 24.18 12.02
#